data_AF-A0A426ZKB9-F1
#
_entry.id   AF-A0A426ZKB9-F1
#
_cell.length_a   1.000
_cell.length_b   1.000
_cell.length_c   1.000
_cell.angle_alpha   90.00
_cell.angle_beta   90.00
_cell.angle_gamma   90.00
#
_symmetry.space_group_name_H-M   'P 1'
#
loop_
_entity.id
_entity.type
_entity.pdbx_description
1 polymer ?
#
loop_
_entity_poly.entity_id
_entity_poly.type
_entity_poly.pdbx_seq_one_letter_code
_entity_poly.pdbx_strand_id
1 'polypeptide(L)'
;MEMEMELRDFFDFFERSMKKRRAVLYICDLCSTSLSIYANDGIDAERCSSFLTHSLIHHPSSLFCYYVFVSTLRDVNKSIARLFRWAHRTSLVISSVRSPHSFSINAPKPLPLTLTSLPPPSPCPTLSIRSIDRRMALQVEKTSTGREYKVKDLSQADFGRLEIELAEVEMPGLMACRVEFGPAKPFAGARISGSLHMTIQTAVLIETLTALGAEVRWCSCNIFSTQDHAAAAIARDSAAVFAWKGETLAEYWWCTERCLEWGPAGGPDLIVDDGGDATLLIHEGVKAEEEYEKTGKLPDPASTDNAEFQIVLGIIRDGLKVDPKKYHKMKERLVGVSEETTTGVKRLYQMQASGALLFSAINVNDSVTKSKVYLILDLEVRASILFWKFSDP
;
A
#
# COMPACT_ATOMS: atom_id res chain seq x y z
N MET A 1 -16.24 34.25 8.60
CA MET A 1 -17.43 33.61 9.20
C MET A 1 -18.14 32.68 8.21
N GLU A 2 -18.16 32.95 6.89
CA GLU A 2 -18.72 32.00 5.89
C GLU A 2 -17.78 30.83 5.52
N MET A 3 -16.45 31.01 5.63
CA MET A 3 -15.44 30.01 5.22
C MET A 3 -15.29 28.81 6.19
N GLU A 4 -15.68 28.96 7.46
CA GLU A 4 -15.68 27.85 8.44
C GLU A 4 -16.87 26.88 8.26
N MET A 5 -17.92 27.32 7.56
CA MET A 5 -19.12 26.53 7.36
C MET A 5 -18.93 25.48 6.24
N GLU A 6 -18.16 25.81 5.19
CA GLU A 6 -17.90 24.90 4.06
C GLU A 6 -16.92 23.76 4.38
N LEU A 7 -15.92 24.00 5.23
CA LEU A 7 -15.02 22.93 5.72
C LEU A 7 -15.80 21.94 6.59
N ARG A 8 -16.69 22.43 7.45
CA ARG A 8 -17.54 21.59 8.29
C ARG A 8 -18.51 20.75 7.46
N ASP A 9 -19.10 21.32 6.41
CA ASP A 9 -19.97 20.60 5.46
C ASP A 9 -19.20 19.56 4.62
N PHE A 10 -17.95 19.86 4.24
CA PHE A 10 -17.05 18.91 3.57
C PHE A 10 -16.67 17.74 4.49
N PHE A 11 -16.31 18.02 5.75
CA PHE A 11 -16.02 17.01 6.76
C PHE A 11 -17.25 16.16 7.08
N ASP A 12 -18.44 16.76 7.21
CA ASP A 12 -19.71 16.06 7.40
C ASP A 12 -20.06 15.15 6.20
N PHE A 13 -19.84 15.63 4.97
CA PHE A 13 -20.05 14.84 3.76
C PHE A 13 -19.06 13.68 3.65
N PHE A 14 -17.80 13.94 3.98
CA PHE A 14 -16.73 12.94 4.01
C PHE A 14 -17.00 11.86 5.07
N GLU A 15 -17.35 12.25 6.29
CA GLU A 15 -17.72 11.35 7.39
C GLU A 15 -18.93 10.48 7.01
N ARG A 16 -19.96 11.07 6.39
CA ARG A 16 -21.13 10.33 5.88
C ARG A 16 -20.80 9.37 4.74
N SER A 17 -19.77 9.67 3.94
CA SER A 17 -19.33 8.82 2.82
C SER A 17 -18.46 7.65 3.30
N MET A 18 -17.56 7.90 4.26
CA MET A 18 -16.74 6.87 4.92
C MET A 18 -17.60 5.91 5.76
N LYS A 19 -18.61 6.43 6.49
CA LYS A 19 -19.60 5.60 7.23
C LYS A 19 -20.39 4.65 6.33
N LYS A 20 -20.45 4.89 5.01
CA LYS A 20 -21.10 4.01 4.03
C LYS A 20 -20.19 2.94 3.41
N ARG A 21 -18.95 2.78 3.91
CA ARG A 21 -18.01 1.67 3.62
C ARG A 21 -17.76 1.36 2.13
N ARG A 22 -17.89 2.33 1.21
CA ARG A 22 -17.84 2.08 -0.26
C ARG A 22 -17.21 3.21 -1.08
N ALA A 23 -16.13 3.82 -0.61
CA ALA A 23 -15.43 4.87 -1.36
C ALA A 23 -13.98 4.49 -1.64
N VAL A 24 -13.50 4.85 -2.84
CA VAL A 24 -12.07 4.86 -3.19
C VAL A 24 -11.64 6.31 -3.27
N LEU A 25 -10.58 6.66 -2.53
CA LEU A 25 -10.06 8.02 -2.43
C LEU A 25 -8.78 8.19 -3.23
N TYR A 26 -8.62 9.37 -3.83
CA TYR A 26 -7.39 9.82 -4.48
C TYR A 26 -6.70 10.88 -3.64
N ILE A 27 -5.38 10.75 -3.42
CA ILE A 27 -4.54 11.76 -2.77
C ILE A 27 -3.57 12.30 -3.83
N CYS A 28 -3.62 13.61 -4.10
CA CYS A 28 -2.69 14.29 -4.99
C CYS A 28 -1.86 15.30 -4.19
N ASP A 29 -0.53 15.14 -4.22
CA ASP A 29 0.42 16.10 -3.68
C ASP A 29 1.08 16.87 -4.83
N LEU A 30 0.88 18.19 -4.90
CA LEU A 30 1.36 19.05 -5.98
C LEU A 30 2.56 19.88 -5.48
N CYS A 31 3.71 19.25 -5.33
CA CYS A 31 4.95 19.94 -4.94
C CYS A 31 5.94 20.17 -6.10
N SER A 32 5.56 19.96 -7.36
CA SER A 32 6.41 20.27 -8.53
C SER A 32 5.72 21.27 -9.47
N THR A 33 6.43 22.35 -9.79
CA THR A 33 6.03 23.52 -10.61
C THR A 33 5.73 23.23 -12.10
N SER A 34 5.41 21.99 -12.46
CA SER A 34 5.04 21.56 -13.80
C SER A 34 3.72 20.79 -13.76
N LEU A 35 2.62 21.50 -14.00
CA LEU A 35 1.29 20.91 -14.15
C LEU A 35 1.19 20.23 -15.52
N SER A 36 1.04 18.91 -15.55
CA SER A 36 0.67 18.16 -16.76
C SER A 36 -0.61 17.39 -16.48
N ILE A 37 -1.73 17.93 -16.95
CA ILE A 37 -3.06 17.32 -16.87
C ILE A 37 -3.21 16.36 -18.04
N TYR A 38 -3.46 15.08 -17.77
CA TYR A 38 -3.93 14.12 -18.78
C TYR A 38 -5.25 13.51 -18.30
N ALA A 39 -6.30 13.71 -19.11
CA ALA A 39 -7.57 13.03 -18.94
C ALA A 39 -7.60 11.78 -19.83
N ASN A 40 -8.01 10.65 -19.26
CA ASN A 40 -8.36 9.47 -20.05
C ASN A 40 -9.70 9.71 -20.76
N ASP A 41 -9.81 9.21 -21.99
CA ASP A 41 -10.84 9.46 -23.00
C ASP A 41 -12.19 10.01 -22.51
N GLY A 42 -12.49 11.25 -22.90
CA GLY A 42 -13.83 11.85 -22.83
C GLY A 42 -13.95 13.17 -22.08
N ILE A 43 -12.87 13.66 -21.43
CA ILE A 43 -12.88 14.95 -20.72
C ILE A 43 -11.93 15.91 -21.43
N ASP A 44 -12.50 16.98 -21.97
CA ASP A 44 -11.82 18.04 -22.73
C ASP A 44 -10.78 18.77 -21.84
N ALA A 45 -9.50 18.48 -22.10
CA ALA A 45 -8.36 18.93 -21.29
C ALA A 45 -8.22 20.46 -21.25
N GLU A 46 -8.72 21.16 -22.26
CA GLU A 46 -8.68 22.62 -22.35
C GLU A 46 -9.62 23.28 -21.30
N ARG A 47 -10.73 22.62 -20.98
CA ARG A 47 -11.72 23.07 -19.99
C ARG A 47 -11.26 22.94 -18.54
N CYS A 48 -10.45 21.93 -18.23
CA CYS A 48 -9.88 21.75 -16.89
C CYS A 48 -8.74 22.74 -16.61
N SER A 49 -7.99 23.13 -17.64
CA SER A 49 -6.89 24.10 -17.52
C SER A 49 -7.39 25.48 -17.08
N SER A 50 -8.53 25.95 -17.63
CA SER A 50 -9.11 27.25 -17.24
C SER A 50 -9.77 27.23 -15.85
N PHE A 51 -10.14 26.04 -15.35
CA PHE A 51 -10.77 25.89 -14.04
C PHE A 51 -9.78 26.12 -12.90
N LEU A 52 -8.54 25.63 -13.06
CA LEU A 52 -7.51 25.69 -12.02
C LEU A 52 -6.75 27.02 -11.96
N THR A 53 -6.72 27.78 -13.06
CA THR A 53 -6.06 29.10 -13.09
C THR A 53 -6.79 30.17 -12.27
N HIS A 54 -8.08 29.97 -11.96
CA HIS A 54 -8.90 30.95 -11.22
C HIS A 54 -9.02 30.70 -9.71
N SER A 55 -8.45 29.62 -9.16
CA SER A 55 -8.64 29.23 -7.75
C SER A 55 -7.34 29.22 -6.92
N LEU A 56 -6.35 30.04 -7.28
CA LEU A 56 -5.16 30.24 -6.45
C LEU A 56 -5.50 31.08 -5.21
N ILE A 57 -5.70 30.41 -4.07
CA ILE A 57 -5.73 31.05 -2.75
C ILE A 57 -4.30 31.04 -2.21
N HIS A 58 -3.67 32.21 -2.14
CA HIS A 58 -2.38 32.38 -1.46
C HIS A 58 -2.61 32.45 0.07
N HIS A 59 -2.03 31.53 0.83
CA HIS A 59 -1.86 31.66 2.28
C HIS A 59 -0.37 31.95 2.60
N PRO A 60 0.00 32.94 3.44
CA PRO A 60 1.38 33.41 3.54
C PRO A 60 2.33 32.56 4.41
N SER A 61 1.97 31.34 4.84
CA SER A 61 2.77 30.65 5.86
C SER A 61 2.71 29.11 5.87
N SER A 62 2.36 28.47 4.75
CA SER A 62 2.39 27.00 4.64
C SER A 62 2.59 26.58 3.19
N LEU A 63 3.67 25.86 2.92
CA LEU A 63 4.12 25.47 1.58
C LEU A 63 3.39 24.22 1.03
N PHE A 64 2.14 23.97 1.43
CA PHE A 64 1.38 22.80 1.01
C PHE A 64 -0.09 23.17 0.77
N CYS A 65 -0.56 23.01 -0.46
CA CYS A 65 -1.98 23.06 -0.84
C CYS A 65 -2.41 21.67 -1.29
N TYR A 66 -3.31 21.03 -0.54
CA TYR A 66 -3.88 19.72 -0.87
C TYR A 66 -5.26 19.86 -1.50
N TYR A 67 -5.56 19.02 -2.50
CA TYR A 67 -6.92 18.82 -3.01
C TYR A 67 -7.35 17.36 -2.79
N VAL A 68 -8.53 17.16 -2.19
CA VAL A 68 -9.14 15.85 -1.94
C VAL A 68 -10.37 15.70 -2.83
N PHE A 69 -10.39 14.69 -3.71
CA PHE A 69 -11.54 14.38 -4.57
C PHE A 69 -12.31 13.16 -4.04
N VAL A 70 -13.59 13.35 -3.73
CA VAL A 70 -14.53 12.27 -3.38
C VAL A 70 -15.50 12.08 -4.55
N SER A 71 -15.55 10.89 -5.13
CA SER A 71 -16.38 10.59 -6.31
C SER A 71 -17.50 9.60 -5.96
N THR A 72 -18.75 10.05 -6.09
CA THR A 72 -19.88 9.17 -6.45
C THR A 72 -20.44 9.63 -7.79
N LEU A 73 -20.56 8.72 -8.76
CA LEU A 73 -20.83 8.97 -10.18
C LEU A 73 -22.08 9.84 -10.51
N ARG A 74 -22.96 10.14 -9.55
CA ARG A 74 -24.22 10.88 -9.79
C ARG A 74 -24.18 12.39 -9.61
N ASP A 75 -23.19 12.93 -8.90
CA ASP A 75 -23.21 14.35 -8.49
C ASP A 75 -22.30 15.30 -9.29
N VAL A 76 -21.43 14.76 -10.16
CA VAL A 76 -20.52 15.54 -11.00
C VAL A 76 -21.25 16.57 -11.87
N ASN A 77 -22.37 16.17 -12.49
CA ASN A 77 -23.11 17.05 -13.41
C ASN A 77 -23.89 18.17 -12.69
N LYS A 78 -24.32 17.95 -11.43
CA LYS A 78 -25.09 18.95 -10.67
C LYS A 78 -24.20 20.05 -10.10
N SER A 79 -23.00 19.69 -9.67
CA SER A 79 -22.00 20.64 -9.17
C SER A 79 -21.51 21.57 -10.28
N ILE A 80 -21.27 21.01 -11.48
CA ILE A 80 -20.91 21.76 -12.69
C ILE A 80 -22.00 22.80 -13.05
N ALA A 81 -23.27 22.41 -13.04
CA ALA A 81 -24.37 23.31 -13.41
C ALA A 81 -24.62 24.47 -12.43
N ARG A 82 -24.27 24.31 -11.15
CA ARG A 82 -24.36 25.39 -10.15
C ARG A 82 -23.22 26.40 -10.32
N LEU A 83 -22.03 25.93 -10.65
CA LEU A 83 -20.86 26.77 -10.89
C LEU A 83 -20.98 27.61 -12.17
N PHE A 84 -21.57 27.05 -13.23
CA PHE A 84 -21.84 27.78 -14.48
C PHE A 84 -22.79 28.98 -14.30
N ARG A 85 -23.78 28.89 -13.39
CA ARG A 85 -24.68 30.01 -13.08
C ARG A 85 -24.00 31.14 -12.30
N TRP A 86 -22.93 30.83 -11.59
CA TRP A 86 -22.14 31.80 -10.85
C TRP A 86 -21.15 32.54 -11.77
N ALA A 87 -20.47 31.81 -12.67
CA ALA A 87 -19.47 32.36 -13.60
C ALA A 87 -20.05 33.37 -14.62
N HIS A 88 -21.34 33.28 -14.96
CA HIS A 88 -21.96 34.18 -15.92
C HIS A 88 -22.22 35.61 -15.38
N ARG A 89 -21.97 35.87 -14.08
CA ARG A 89 -22.20 37.16 -13.41
C ARG A 89 -20.98 38.08 -13.30
N THR A 90 -19.78 37.65 -13.69
CA THR A 90 -18.53 38.34 -13.30
C THR A 90 -17.57 38.68 -14.46
N SER A 91 -18.08 38.95 -15.66
CA SER A 91 -17.34 39.33 -16.89
C SER A 91 -15.90 39.88 -16.70
N LEU A 92 -14.88 39.16 -17.22
CA LEU A 92 -13.57 39.75 -17.53
C LEU A 92 -12.81 38.98 -18.63
N VAL A 93 -12.13 39.76 -19.49
CA VAL A 93 -11.46 39.39 -20.76
C VAL A 93 -9.97 39.12 -20.55
N ILE A 94 -9.37 38.18 -21.30
CA ILE A 94 -7.91 37.88 -21.30
C ILE A 94 -7.30 38.16 -22.69
N SER A 95 -6.15 38.84 -22.74
CA SER A 95 -5.31 39.05 -23.94
C SER A 95 -4.02 38.20 -23.89
N SER A 96 -3.59 37.70 -25.04
CA SER A 96 -2.45 36.77 -25.25
C SER A 96 -1.08 37.46 -25.38
N VAL A 97 -0.01 36.79 -24.95
CA VAL A 97 1.39 37.09 -25.36
C VAL A 97 2.14 35.78 -25.68
N ARG A 98 2.81 35.76 -26.84
CA ARG A 98 3.74 34.71 -27.33
C ARG A 98 5.20 35.06 -27.01
N SER A 99 6.07 34.05 -26.94
CA SER A 99 7.53 34.19 -27.11
C SER A 99 8.17 32.90 -27.66
N PRO A 100 9.20 32.97 -28.54
CA PRO A 100 9.94 31.83 -29.10
C PRO A 100 11.36 31.65 -28.54
N HIS A 101 11.94 30.44 -28.65
CA HIS A 101 13.28 30.14 -29.22
C HIS A 101 13.79 28.75 -28.83
N SER A 102 14.41 28.09 -29.82
CA SER A 102 15.03 26.76 -29.81
C SER A 102 16.56 26.85 -29.65
N PHE A 103 17.17 25.93 -28.91
CA PHE A 103 18.62 25.67 -28.92
C PHE A 103 18.91 24.16 -29.02
N SER A 104 19.92 23.82 -29.80
CA SER A 104 20.43 22.46 -30.08
C SER A 104 21.84 22.31 -29.49
N ILE A 105 22.17 21.15 -28.91
CA ILE A 105 23.53 20.80 -28.46
C ILE A 105 23.86 19.36 -28.87
N ASN A 106 25.07 19.20 -29.42
CA ASN A 106 25.64 18.00 -30.03
C ASN A 106 26.03 16.88 -29.04
N ALA A 107 25.89 15.63 -29.49
CA ALA A 107 26.38 14.43 -28.81
C ALA A 107 27.82 14.06 -29.22
N PRO A 108 28.69 13.55 -28.32
CA PRO A 108 30.00 13.02 -28.68
C PRO A 108 29.96 11.52 -29.06
N LYS A 109 30.88 11.13 -29.96
CA LYS A 109 31.05 9.77 -30.54
C LYS A 109 31.78 8.80 -29.58
N PRO A 110 31.58 7.47 -29.70
CA PRO A 110 32.25 6.47 -28.86
C PRO A 110 33.67 6.12 -29.35
N LEU A 111 34.56 5.80 -28.40
CA LEU A 111 35.91 5.28 -28.62
C LEU A 111 35.92 3.73 -28.65
N PRO A 112 36.85 3.09 -29.39
CA PRO A 112 36.91 1.63 -29.50
C PRO A 112 37.71 1.01 -28.35
N LEU A 113 37.16 -0.04 -27.72
CA LEU A 113 37.85 -0.88 -26.75
C LEU A 113 38.34 -2.17 -27.43
N THR A 114 39.65 -2.39 -27.40
CA THR A 114 40.33 -3.59 -27.87
C THR A 114 40.20 -4.72 -26.83
N LEU A 115 39.67 -5.87 -27.24
CA LEU A 115 39.63 -7.10 -26.45
C LEU A 115 41.06 -7.65 -26.27
N THR A 116 41.49 -7.79 -25.02
CA THR A 116 42.61 -8.67 -24.64
C THR A 116 42.07 -9.80 -23.77
N SER A 117 42.43 -11.03 -24.15
CA SER A 117 41.96 -12.30 -23.58
C SER A 117 42.48 -12.54 -22.17
N LEU A 118 41.58 -12.82 -21.23
CA LEU A 118 41.91 -13.35 -19.90
C LEU A 118 42.09 -14.89 -19.96
N PRO A 119 43.05 -15.47 -19.22
CA PRO A 119 43.22 -16.92 -19.13
C PRO A 119 42.11 -17.57 -18.27
N PRO A 120 41.76 -18.85 -18.53
CA PRO A 120 40.67 -19.53 -17.81
C PRO A 120 41.05 -19.89 -16.37
N PRO A 121 40.08 -19.93 -15.43
CA PRO A 121 40.33 -20.35 -14.05
C PRO A 121 40.47 -21.87 -13.96
N SER A 122 41.37 -22.32 -13.07
CA SER A 122 41.63 -23.72 -12.71
C SER A 122 40.47 -24.37 -11.94
N PRO A 123 40.28 -25.69 -12.02
CA PRO A 123 39.15 -26.37 -11.39
C PRO A 123 39.37 -26.57 -9.87
N CYS A 124 38.35 -26.23 -9.08
CA CYS A 124 38.28 -26.46 -7.63
C CYS A 124 37.69 -27.86 -7.34
N PRO A 125 38.12 -28.58 -6.29
CA PRO A 125 37.76 -29.98 -6.08
C PRO A 125 36.33 -30.14 -5.54
N THR A 126 35.65 -31.19 -6.03
CA THR A 126 34.30 -31.60 -5.69
C THR A 126 34.18 -32.05 -4.23
N LEU A 127 33.50 -31.26 -3.40
CA LEU A 127 32.98 -31.68 -2.10
C LEU A 127 31.56 -32.21 -2.28
N SER A 128 31.35 -33.48 -1.93
CA SER A 128 30.05 -34.14 -1.93
C SER A 128 29.15 -33.52 -0.86
N ILE A 129 28.16 -32.72 -1.26
CA ILE A 129 27.11 -32.24 -0.37
C ILE A 129 26.14 -33.40 -0.12
N ARG A 130 26.20 -33.98 1.09
CA ARG A 130 25.09 -34.78 1.62
C ARG A 130 23.89 -33.86 1.74
N SER A 131 22.81 -34.19 1.04
CA SER A 131 21.53 -33.48 1.11
C SER A 131 20.96 -33.55 2.53
N ILE A 132 21.07 -32.45 3.27
CA ILE A 132 20.22 -32.23 4.44
C ILE A 132 18.90 -31.69 3.88
N ASP A 133 17.91 -32.56 3.68
CA ASP A 133 16.52 -32.16 3.45
C ASP A 133 15.97 -31.56 4.76
N ARG A 134 16.39 -30.33 5.09
CA ARG A 134 15.72 -29.48 6.08
C ARG A 134 14.54 -28.82 5.36
N ARG A 135 13.47 -29.57 5.13
CA ARG A 135 12.16 -28.95 4.97
C ARG A 135 11.91 -28.13 6.23
N MET A 136 11.91 -26.80 6.10
CA MET A 136 11.53 -25.89 7.18
C MET A 136 10.16 -26.33 7.69
N ALA A 137 10.06 -26.81 8.93
CA ALA A 137 8.77 -26.99 9.55
C ALA A 137 8.15 -25.58 9.69
N LEU A 138 6.97 -25.36 9.08
CA LEU A 138 6.24 -24.09 9.12
C LEU A 138 5.61 -23.88 10.50
N GLN A 139 6.49 -23.59 11.46
CA GLN A 139 6.17 -23.25 12.84
C GLN A 139 6.75 -21.89 13.14
N VAL A 140 5.94 -21.03 13.75
CA VAL A 140 6.35 -19.71 14.21
C VAL A 140 7.36 -19.85 15.35
N GLU A 141 8.36 -18.98 15.31
CA GLU A 141 9.29 -18.75 16.41
C GLU A 141 8.82 -17.53 17.21
N LYS A 142 9.34 -17.35 18.43
CA LYS A 142 8.95 -16.22 19.29
C LYS A 142 10.19 -15.53 19.86
N THR A 143 10.14 -14.20 19.91
CA THR A 143 11.15 -13.39 20.61
C THR A 143 11.05 -13.60 22.13
N SER A 144 12.01 -13.05 22.89
CA SER A 144 11.96 -13.02 24.36
C SER A 144 10.71 -12.33 24.92
N THR A 145 10.13 -11.39 24.17
CA THR A 145 8.87 -10.70 24.51
C THR A 145 7.62 -11.45 24.05
N GLY A 146 7.77 -12.64 23.46
CA GLY A 146 6.67 -13.48 23.00
C GLY A 146 6.10 -13.11 21.62
N ARG A 147 6.69 -12.14 20.92
CA ARG A 147 6.28 -11.74 19.57
C ARG A 147 6.66 -12.81 18.56
N GLU A 148 5.72 -13.20 17.72
CA GLU A 148 5.91 -14.24 16.71
C GLU A 148 6.72 -13.75 15.52
N TYR A 149 7.51 -14.62 14.92
CA TYR A 149 8.16 -14.39 13.65
C TYR A 149 8.49 -15.71 12.94
N LYS A 150 8.76 -15.65 11.64
CA LYS A 150 9.46 -16.68 10.88
C LYS A 150 10.30 -16.01 9.81
N VAL A 151 11.61 -16.03 10.01
CA VAL A 151 12.60 -15.47 9.09
C VAL A 151 13.68 -16.51 8.84
N LYS A 152 14.50 -16.29 7.82
CA LYS A 152 15.54 -17.25 7.44
C LYS A 152 16.62 -17.43 8.50
N ASP A 153 17.10 -16.32 9.06
CA ASP A 153 18.24 -16.30 9.97
C ASP A 153 18.25 -15.01 10.80
N LEU A 154 17.91 -15.14 12.09
CA LEU A 154 17.83 -14.00 13.01
C LEU A 154 19.22 -13.38 13.31
N SER A 155 20.32 -14.10 13.07
CA SER A 155 21.68 -13.59 13.33
C SER A 155 22.07 -12.43 12.41
N GLN A 156 21.33 -12.22 11.31
CA GLN A 156 21.54 -11.10 10.39
C GLN A 156 20.93 -9.77 10.86
N ALA A 157 20.27 -9.74 12.03
CA ALA A 157 19.57 -8.56 12.53
C ALA A 157 20.50 -7.35 12.74
N ASP A 158 21.75 -7.55 13.19
CA ASP A 158 22.70 -6.44 13.35
C ASP A 158 23.09 -5.82 12.01
N PHE A 159 23.30 -6.64 10.98
CA PHE A 159 23.57 -6.15 9.63
C PHE A 159 22.35 -5.41 9.05
N GLY A 160 21.14 -5.95 9.27
CA GLY A 160 19.91 -5.27 8.88
C GLY A 160 19.74 -3.92 9.55
N ARG A 161 20.06 -3.80 10.85
CA ARG A 161 20.03 -2.53 11.58
C ARG A 161 20.96 -1.49 10.96
N LEU A 162 22.19 -1.87 10.61
CA LEU A 162 23.15 -0.97 9.97
C LEU A 162 22.62 -0.42 8.63
N GLU A 163 22.02 -1.27 7.79
CA GLU A 163 21.46 -0.80 6.52
C GLU A 163 20.18 0.02 6.70
N ILE A 164 19.36 -0.28 7.71
CA ILE A 164 18.18 0.54 8.06
C ILE A 164 18.62 1.95 8.47
N GLU A 165 19.62 2.09 9.34
CA GLU A 165 20.14 3.40 9.77
C GLU A 165 20.66 4.24 8.59
N LEU A 166 21.28 3.59 7.59
CA LEU A 166 21.69 4.26 6.35
C LEU A 166 20.49 4.66 5.50
N ALA A 167 19.49 3.78 5.37
CA ALA A 167 18.30 4.05 4.57
C ALA A 167 17.41 5.15 5.16
N GLU A 168 17.40 5.33 6.49
CA GLU A 168 16.66 6.44 7.12
C GLU A 168 17.11 7.82 6.62
N VAL A 169 18.41 7.98 6.31
CA VAL A 169 18.95 9.23 5.75
C VAL A 169 18.40 9.50 4.34
N GLU A 170 18.23 8.44 3.55
CA GLU A 170 17.71 8.50 2.17
C GLU A 170 16.18 8.50 2.11
N MET A 171 15.49 8.44 3.25
CA MET A 171 14.02 8.40 3.33
C MET A 171 13.45 9.57 4.16
N PRO A 172 13.74 10.84 3.79
CA PRO A 172 13.38 12.01 4.57
C PRO A 172 11.86 12.17 4.76
N GLY A 173 11.04 11.68 3.83
CA GLY A 173 9.57 11.72 3.96
C GLY A 173 9.05 10.89 5.15
N LEU A 174 9.59 9.68 5.33
CA LEU A 174 9.23 8.83 6.48
C LEU A 174 9.78 9.40 7.79
N MET A 175 11.02 9.88 7.79
CA MET A 175 11.61 10.49 8.97
C MET A 175 10.86 11.76 9.39
N ALA A 176 10.42 12.58 8.43
CA ALA A 176 9.55 13.72 8.69
C ALA A 176 8.20 13.29 9.29
N CYS A 177 7.59 12.20 8.81
CA CYS A 177 6.37 11.65 9.41
C CYS A 177 6.58 11.23 10.87
N ARG A 178 7.73 10.61 11.21
CA ARG A 178 8.07 10.28 12.60
C ARG A 178 8.19 11.52 13.47
N VAL A 179 8.81 12.59 12.98
CA VAL A 179 8.94 13.86 13.70
C VAL A 179 7.58 14.55 13.87
N GLU A 180 6.80 14.64 12.80
CA GLU A 180 5.51 15.35 12.76
C GLU A 180 4.44 14.63 13.61
N PHE A 181 4.28 13.33 13.43
CA PHE A 181 3.18 12.55 14.02
C PHE A 181 3.58 11.68 15.20
N GLY A 182 4.87 11.43 15.42
CA GLY A 182 5.38 10.60 16.52
C GLY A 182 4.88 11.04 17.91
N PRO A 183 4.87 12.35 18.27
CA PRO A 183 4.37 12.79 19.57
C PRO A 183 2.88 12.52 19.78
N ALA A 184 2.08 12.61 18.71
CA ALA A 184 0.63 12.40 18.77
C ALA A 184 0.23 10.92 18.78
N LYS A 185 1.15 10.01 18.40
CA LYS A 185 0.92 8.56 18.30
C LYS A 185 -0.42 8.22 17.63
N PRO A 186 -0.66 8.67 16.39
CA PRO A 186 -1.97 8.53 15.76
C PRO A 186 -2.42 7.07 15.66
N PHE A 187 -1.51 6.09 15.56
CA PHE A 187 -1.85 4.67 15.47
C PHE A 187 -1.90 3.95 16.82
N ALA A 188 -1.90 4.67 17.94
CA ALA A 188 -2.02 4.02 19.25
C ALA A 188 -3.25 3.10 19.31
N GLY A 189 -3.00 1.80 19.51
CA GLY A 189 -4.03 0.76 19.57
C GLY A 189 -4.42 0.14 18.22
N ALA A 190 -3.91 0.65 17.09
CA ALA A 190 -4.15 0.09 15.77
C ALA A 190 -3.28 -1.15 15.51
N ARG A 191 -3.89 -2.18 14.92
CA ARG A 191 -3.21 -3.38 14.43
C ARG A 191 -3.10 -3.34 12.92
N ILE A 192 -1.88 -3.26 12.40
CA ILE A 192 -1.61 -3.11 10.96
C ILE A 192 -0.95 -4.37 10.42
N SER A 193 -1.60 -5.02 9.45
CA SER A 193 -1.00 -6.11 8.67
C SER A 193 -0.46 -5.57 7.35
N GLY A 194 0.80 -5.84 7.04
CA GLY A 194 1.41 -5.44 5.78
C GLY A 194 1.81 -6.63 4.90
N SER A 195 1.58 -6.49 3.60
CA SER A 195 1.97 -7.43 2.52
C SER A 195 2.68 -6.66 1.40
N LEU A 196 3.78 -5.98 1.76
CA LEU A 196 4.71 -5.32 0.84
C LEU A 196 5.99 -6.13 0.70
N HIS A 197 6.82 -5.85 -0.30
CA HIS A 197 8.17 -6.42 -0.39
C HIS A 197 8.95 -6.21 0.93
N MET A 198 9.49 -7.28 1.54
CA MET A 198 10.18 -7.17 2.84
C MET A 198 11.64 -6.75 2.65
N THR A 199 11.84 -5.47 2.33
CA THR A 199 13.15 -4.85 2.07
C THR A 199 13.58 -3.91 3.20
N ILE A 200 14.78 -3.34 3.09
CA ILE A 200 15.27 -2.27 3.97
C ILE A 200 14.36 -1.03 3.94
N GLN A 201 13.84 -0.65 2.78
CA GLN A 201 12.93 0.50 2.67
C GLN A 201 11.61 0.22 3.42
N THR A 202 11.08 -0.99 3.27
CA THR A 202 9.90 -1.43 4.01
C THR A 202 10.18 -1.54 5.51
N ALA A 203 11.39 -1.91 5.92
CA ALA A 203 11.79 -1.89 7.32
C ALA A 203 11.68 -0.47 7.92
N VAL A 204 12.11 0.58 7.20
CA VAL A 204 11.94 1.98 7.64
C VAL A 204 10.46 2.37 7.70
N LEU A 205 9.62 1.90 6.78
CA LEU A 205 8.16 2.09 6.81
C LEU A 205 7.54 1.43 8.06
N ILE A 206 7.85 0.16 8.33
CA ILE A 206 7.36 -0.58 9.51
C ILE A 206 7.76 0.15 10.79
N GLU A 207 9.01 0.60 10.89
CA GLU A 207 9.50 1.36 12.04
C GLU A 207 8.84 2.74 12.15
N THR A 208 8.38 3.32 11.04
CA THR A 208 7.56 4.53 11.07
C THR A 208 6.17 4.25 11.62
N LEU A 209 5.50 3.18 11.18
CA LEU A 209 4.17 2.80 11.68
C LEU A 209 4.20 2.50 13.19
N THR A 210 5.19 1.74 13.65
CA THR A 210 5.38 1.45 15.08
C THR A 210 5.79 2.72 15.87
N ALA A 211 6.65 3.58 15.32
CA ALA A 211 6.96 4.89 15.91
C ALA A 211 5.72 5.79 16.03
N LEU A 212 4.72 5.63 15.18
CA LEU A 212 3.43 6.33 15.26
C LEU A 212 2.40 5.60 16.16
N GLY A 213 2.76 4.48 16.78
CA GLY A 213 1.97 3.80 17.83
C GLY A 213 1.30 2.48 17.43
N ALA A 214 1.50 2.01 16.20
CA ALA A 214 0.87 0.79 15.71
C ALA A 214 1.51 -0.49 16.29
N GLU A 215 0.70 -1.53 16.50
CA GLU A 215 1.16 -2.91 16.55
C GLU A 215 1.20 -3.44 15.11
N VAL A 216 2.27 -4.12 14.69
CA VAL A 216 2.49 -4.49 13.28
C VAL A 216 2.80 -5.98 13.12
N ARG A 217 2.17 -6.60 12.11
CA ARG A 217 2.51 -7.92 11.56
C ARG A 217 2.79 -7.77 10.06
N TRP A 218 3.76 -8.51 9.53
CA TRP A 218 4.20 -8.34 8.14
C TRP A 218 4.52 -9.65 7.46
N CYS A 219 4.20 -9.75 6.18
CA CYS A 219 4.71 -10.75 5.25
C CYS A 219 5.17 -10.08 3.96
N SER A 220 5.90 -10.80 3.11
CA SER A 220 6.25 -10.28 1.78
C SER A 220 5.14 -10.58 0.76
N CYS A 221 4.98 -9.74 -0.27
CA CYS A 221 4.12 -10.00 -1.45
C CYS A 221 4.82 -10.73 -2.61
N ASN A 222 6.10 -11.11 -2.44
CA ASN A 222 6.81 -11.87 -3.45
C ASN A 222 7.91 -12.75 -2.87
N ILE A 223 7.89 -14.02 -3.27
CA ILE A 223 8.78 -15.10 -2.80
C ILE A 223 10.29 -14.82 -2.93
N PHE A 224 10.71 -13.89 -3.78
CA PHE A 224 12.13 -13.54 -3.97
C PHE A 224 12.49 -12.13 -3.53
N SER A 225 11.53 -11.33 -3.09
CA SER A 225 11.78 -9.92 -2.82
C SER A 225 12.35 -9.64 -1.44
N THR A 226 12.17 -10.56 -0.49
CA THR A 226 12.67 -10.40 0.87
C THR A 226 14.19 -10.21 0.91
N GLN A 227 14.62 -9.22 1.68
CA GLN A 227 16.00 -9.07 2.14
C GLN A 227 16.08 -9.65 3.56
N ASP A 228 16.73 -10.82 3.68
CA ASP A 228 16.69 -11.63 4.92
C ASP A 228 17.20 -10.87 6.17
N HIS A 229 18.21 -10.01 6.01
CA HIS A 229 18.74 -9.17 7.08
C HIS A 229 17.77 -8.06 7.51
N ALA A 230 17.01 -7.46 6.58
CA ALA A 230 15.95 -6.52 6.90
C ALA A 230 14.82 -7.20 7.70
N ALA A 231 14.40 -8.39 7.25
CA ALA A 231 13.40 -9.19 7.93
C ALA A 231 13.85 -9.58 9.35
N ALA A 232 15.12 -9.99 9.52
CA ALA A 232 15.69 -10.32 10.82
C ALA A 232 15.73 -9.13 11.78
N ALA A 233 16.14 -7.95 11.32
CA ALA A 233 16.19 -6.73 12.13
C ALA A 233 14.79 -6.34 12.62
N ILE A 234 13.80 -6.34 11.73
CA ILE A 234 12.42 -6.00 12.09
C ILE A 234 11.79 -7.05 13.00
N ALA A 235 12.02 -8.34 12.74
CA ALA A 235 11.53 -9.42 13.61
C ALA A 235 12.07 -9.28 15.04
N ARG A 236 13.35 -8.95 15.19
CA ARG A 236 14.01 -8.77 16.49
C ARG A 236 13.48 -7.54 17.23
N ASP A 237 13.37 -6.40 16.55
CA ASP A 237 13.22 -5.11 17.22
C ASP A 237 11.78 -4.59 17.21
N SER A 238 11.06 -4.75 16.11
CA SER A 238 9.97 -3.81 15.79
C SER A 238 8.62 -4.47 15.54
N ALA A 239 8.54 -5.56 14.77
CA ALA A 239 7.27 -6.15 14.35
C ALA A 239 7.34 -7.69 14.25
N ALA A 240 6.18 -8.33 14.12
CA ALA A 240 6.13 -9.75 13.75
C ALA A 240 6.34 -9.87 12.24
N VAL A 241 7.29 -10.71 11.79
CA VAL A 241 7.63 -10.86 10.37
C VAL A 241 7.59 -12.32 9.98
N PHE A 242 6.86 -12.64 8.92
CA PHE A 242 6.81 -13.96 8.29
C PHE A 242 7.26 -13.79 6.85
N ALA A 243 8.58 -13.82 6.63
CA ALA A 243 9.15 -13.58 5.31
C ALA A 243 10.59 -14.11 5.23
N TRP A 244 10.93 -14.76 4.11
CA TRP A 244 12.32 -15.07 3.74
C TRP A 244 12.50 -15.08 2.23
N LYS A 245 13.74 -14.91 1.78
CA LYS A 245 14.07 -14.98 0.36
C LYS A 245 14.08 -16.44 -0.10
N GLY A 246 13.33 -16.73 -1.15
CA GLY A 246 13.25 -18.06 -1.77
C GLY A 246 12.16 -18.94 -1.17
N GLU A 247 11.04 -18.34 -0.74
CA GLU A 247 9.83 -19.07 -0.35
C GLU A 247 9.30 -19.93 -1.50
N THR A 248 8.69 -21.06 -1.16
CA THR A 248 7.74 -21.73 -2.05
C THR A 248 6.37 -21.05 -2.00
N LEU A 249 5.50 -21.28 -2.98
CA LEU A 249 4.14 -20.71 -2.96
C LEU A 249 3.33 -21.16 -1.72
N ALA A 250 3.56 -22.37 -1.22
CA ALA A 250 2.88 -22.84 -0.02
C ALA A 250 3.34 -22.07 1.24
N GLU A 251 4.62 -21.74 1.30
CA GLU A 251 5.21 -20.94 2.37
C GLU A 251 4.74 -19.48 2.30
N TYR A 252 4.71 -18.91 1.09
CA TYR A 252 4.19 -17.57 0.82
C TYR A 252 2.78 -17.37 1.37
N TRP A 253 1.84 -18.24 0.97
CA TRP A 253 0.46 -18.12 1.42
C TRP A 253 0.30 -18.45 2.92
N TRP A 254 1.15 -19.31 3.48
CA TRP A 254 1.22 -19.51 4.93
C TRP A 254 1.67 -18.23 5.64
N CYS A 255 2.69 -17.53 5.12
CA CYS A 255 3.15 -16.25 5.65
C CYS A 255 2.05 -15.18 5.59
N THR A 256 1.31 -15.10 4.47
CA THR A 256 0.13 -14.22 4.34
C THR A 256 -0.93 -14.52 5.39
N GLU A 257 -1.23 -15.80 5.63
CA GLU A 257 -2.18 -16.19 6.66
C GLU A 257 -1.70 -15.80 8.07
N ARG A 258 -0.42 -16.02 8.40
CA ARG A 258 0.16 -15.64 9.70
C ARG A 258 0.21 -14.12 9.90
N CYS A 259 0.42 -13.35 8.83
CA CYS A 259 0.39 -11.89 8.85
C CYS A 259 -1.01 -11.36 9.24
N LEU A 260 -2.07 -12.00 8.75
CA LEU A 260 -3.46 -11.62 9.04
C LEU A 260 -4.00 -12.17 10.37
N GLU A 261 -3.33 -13.15 10.98
CA GLU A 261 -3.76 -13.75 12.24
C GLU A 261 -3.23 -13.01 13.48
N TRP A 262 -4.11 -12.27 14.14
CA TRP A 262 -3.82 -11.52 15.37
C TRP A 262 -4.22 -12.24 16.66
N GLY A 263 -4.56 -13.53 16.56
CA GLY A 263 -5.03 -14.34 17.68
C GLY A 263 -6.44 -13.96 18.18
N PRO A 264 -6.82 -14.39 19.40
CA PRO A 264 -8.19 -14.27 19.90
C PRO A 264 -8.71 -12.83 20.02
N ALA A 265 -7.82 -11.86 20.17
CA ALA A 265 -8.18 -10.45 20.28
C ALA A 265 -8.59 -9.82 18.92
N GLY A 266 -8.47 -10.56 17.82
CA GLY A 266 -8.88 -10.14 16.48
C GLY A 266 -7.96 -9.11 15.82
N GLY A 267 -8.22 -8.80 14.56
CA GLY A 267 -7.38 -7.92 13.73
C GLY A 267 -7.30 -8.50 12.31
N PRO A 268 -6.68 -7.78 11.36
CA PRO A 268 -6.14 -6.42 11.50
C PRO A 268 -7.21 -5.32 11.52
N ASP A 269 -6.82 -4.12 11.94
CA ASP A 269 -7.61 -2.88 11.79
C ASP A 269 -7.35 -2.22 10.43
N LEU A 270 -6.09 -2.26 9.97
CA LEU A 270 -5.64 -1.71 8.70
C LEU A 270 -4.79 -2.72 7.93
N ILE A 271 -4.85 -2.63 6.60
CA ILE A 271 -3.97 -3.39 5.70
C ILE A 271 -3.16 -2.43 4.85
N VAL A 272 -1.87 -2.72 4.67
CA VAL A 272 -1.01 -2.12 3.66
C VAL A 272 -0.66 -3.23 2.67
N ASP A 273 -1.20 -3.17 1.45
CA ASP A 273 -1.14 -4.26 0.47
C ASP A 273 -0.40 -3.84 -0.81
N ASP A 274 0.30 -4.79 -1.41
CA ASP A 274 0.94 -4.64 -2.71
C ASP A 274 0.66 -5.86 -3.59
N GLY A 275 -0.16 -5.63 -4.61
CA GLY A 275 -0.65 -6.65 -5.53
C GLY A 275 -2.02 -7.19 -5.15
N GLY A 276 -2.48 -6.95 -3.91
CA GLY A 276 -3.83 -7.26 -3.46
C GLY A 276 -4.04 -8.69 -2.97
N ASP A 277 -2.99 -9.42 -2.59
CA ASP A 277 -3.09 -10.84 -2.21
C ASP A 277 -3.66 -11.03 -0.78
N ALA A 278 -3.30 -10.16 0.17
CA ALA A 278 -3.91 -10.17 1.50
C ALA A 278 -5.40 -9.80 1.39
N THR A 279 -5.70 -8.80 0.58
CA THR A 279 -7.08 -8.40 0.26
C THR A 279 -7.86 -9.55 -0.39
N LEU A 280 -7.27 -10.25 -1.36
CA LEU A 280 -7.87 -11.40 -2.04
C LEU A 280 -8.21 -12.53 -1.06
N LEU A 281 -7.27 -12.89 -0.17
CA LEU A 281 -7.47 -13.96 0.80
C LEU A 281 -8.67 -13.69 1.71
N ILE A 282 -8.85 -12.44 2.16
CA ILE A 282 -10.00 -12.07 3.01
C ILE A 282 -11.31 -12.15 2.21
N HIS A 283 -11.33 -11.64 0.97
CA HIS A 283 -12.55 -11.66 0.16
C HIS A 283 -12.97 -13.09 -0.21
N GLU A 284 -12.03 -13.95 -0.62
CA GLU A 284 -12.31 -15.35 -0.92
C GLU A 284 -12.64 -16.15 0.35
N GLY A 285 -11.98 -15.84 1.48
CA GLY A 285 -12.30 -16.42 2.78
C GLY A 285 -13.74 -16.13 3.22
N VAL A 286 -14.20 -14.88 3.10
CA VAL A 286 -15.59 -14.51 3.41
C VAL A 286 -16.57 -15.22 2.48
N LYS A 287 -16.31 -15.29 1.17
CA LYS A 287 -17.16 -16.02 0.23
C LYS A 287 -17.29 -17.50 0.60
N ALA A 288 -16.17 -18.12 0.96
CA ALA A 288 -16.15 -19.52 1.39
C ALA A 288 -16.88 -19.74 2.71
N GLU A 289 -16.75 -18.84 3.68
CA GLU A 289 -17.50 -18.88 4.94
C GLU A 289 -19.02 -18.75 4.72
N GLU A 290 -19.46 -17.86 3.82
CA GLU A 290 -20.87 -17.69 3.49
C GLU A 290 -21.45 -18.94 2.79
N GLU A 291 -20.67 -19.57 1.90
CA GLU A 291 -21.08 -20.81 1.23
C GLU A 291 -21.12 -21.97 2.24
N TYR A 292 -20.09 -22.10 3.08
CA TYR A 292 -20.01 -23.12 4.10
C TYR A 292 -21.17 -23.02 5.10
N GLU A 293 -21.56 -21.81 5.51
CA GLU A 293 -22.72 -21.60 6.39
C GLU A 293 -24.05 -22.03 5.74
N LYS A 294 -24.21 -21.82 4.43
CA LYS A 294 -25.45 -22.15 3.70
C LYS A 294 -25.55 -23.64 3.37
N THR A 295 -24.45 -24.26 2.96
CA THR A 295 -24.47 -25.59 2.34
C THR A 295 -23.64 -26.63 3.10
N GLY A 296 -22.82 -26.22 4.06
CA GLY A 296 -21.83 -27.08 4.71
C GLY A 296 -20.67 -27.47 3.79
N LYS A 297 -20.60 -26.93 2.57
CA LYS A 297 -19.60 -27.29 1.57
C LYS A 297 -18.29 -26.56 1.83
N LEU A 298 -17.20 -27.33 1.91
CA LEU A 298 -15.86 -26.78 2.00
C LEU A 298 -15.30 -26.46 0.59
N PRO A 299 -14.42 -25.45 0.46
CA PRO A 299 -13.69 -25.20 -0.78
C PRO A 299 -12.88 -26.43 -1.21
N ASP A 300 -12.89 -26.69 -2.52
CA ASP A 300 -12.17 -27.81 -3.12
C ASP A 300 -11.02 -27.26 -3.98
N PRO A 301 -9.75 -27.46 -3.60
CA PRO A 301 -8.61 -27.10 -4.43
C PRO A 301 -8.67 -27.67 -5.85
N ALA A 302 -9.34 -28.79 -6.09
CA ALA A 302 -9.49 -29.35 -7.43
C ALA A 302 -10.47 -28.57 -8.33
N SER A 303 -11.17 -27.55 -7.81
CA SER A 303 -12.12 -26.74 -8.59
C SER A 303 -11.45 -25.69 -9.50
N THR A 304 -10.12 -25.61 -9.50
CA THR A 304 -9.35 -24.65 -10.31
C THR A 304 -8.10 -25.31 -10.87
N ASP A 305 -7.72 -24.90 -12.08
CA ASP A 305 -6.47 -25.32 -12.72
C ASP A 305 -5.28 -24.42 -12.32
N ASN A 306 -5.52 -23.32 -11.60
CA ASN A 306 -4.46 -22.43 -11.14
C ASN A 306 -3.81 -22.99 -9.87
N ALA A 307 -2.59 -23.53 -10.01
CA ALA A 307 -1.83 -24.16 -8.92
C ALA A 307 -1.67 -23.28 -7.66
N GLU A 308 -1.54 -21.97 -7.81
CA GLU A 308 -1.46 -21.05 -6.68
C GLU A 308 -2.81 -20.89 -5.99
N PHE A 309 -3.89 -20.76 -6.77
CA PHE A 309 -5.24 -20.67 -6.21
C PHE A 309 -5.69 -21.98 -5.54
N GLN A 310 -5.16 -23.14 -5.94
CA GLN A 310 -5.35 -24.40 -5.22
C GLN A 310 -4.81 -24.32 -3.79
N ILE A 311 -3.66 -23.65 -3.58
CA ILE A 311 -3.06 -23.43 -2.26
C ILE A 311 -3.96 -22.52 -1.43
N VAL A 312 -4.43 -21.41 -2.01
CA VAL A 312 -5.36 -20.47 -1.36
C VAL A 312 -6.63 -21.19 -0.89
N LEU A 313 -7.26 -21.96 -1.77
CA LEU A 313 -8.46 -22.74 -1.43
C LEU A 313 -8.16 -23.79 -0.34
N GLY A 314 -6.97 -24.40 -0.36
CA GLY A 314 -6.52 -25.33 0.67
C GLY A 314 -6.42 -24.67 2.04
N ILE A 315 -5.82 -23.47 2.11
CA ILE A 315 -5.70 -22.68 3.34
C ILE A 315 -7.08 -22.30 3.88
N ILE A 316 -7.97 -21.77 3.02
CA ILE A 316 -9.32 -21.40 3.43
C ILE A 316 -10.09 -22.63 3.93
N ARG A 317 -10.04 -23.74 3.20
CA ARG A 317 -10.66 -25.01 3.57
C ARG A 317 -10.21 -25.49 4.95
N ASP A 318 -8.92 -25.42 5.23
CA ASP A 318 -8.36 -25.90 6.50
C ASP A 318 -8.63 -24.90 7.64
N GLY A 319 -8.63 -23.60 7.35
CA GLY A 319 -9.04 -22.54 8.28
C GLY A 319 -10.52 -22.66 8.71
N LEU A 320 -11.43 -23.00 7.79
CA LEU A 320 -12.85 -23.21 8.08
C LEU A 320 -13.10 -24.33 9.11
N LYS A 321 -12.22 -25.33 9.18
CA LYS A 321 -12.32 -26.42 10.17
C LYS A 321 -11.95 -25.96 11.58
N VAL A 322 -11.17 -24.89 11.70
CA VAL A 322 -10.69 -24.34 12.97
C VAL A 322 -11.62 -23.21 13.44
N ASP A 323 -11.91 -22.25 12.57
CA ASP A 323 -12.74 -21.09 12.85
C ASP A 323 -13.55 -20.69 11.60
N PRO A 324 -14.81 -21.13 11.47
CA PRO A 324 -15.63 -20.88 10.28
C PRO A 324 -16.14 -19.43 10.17
N LYS A 325 -15.72 -18.53 11.06
CA LYS A 325 -16.06 -17.10 11.05
C LYS A 325 -14.81 -16.21 11.12
N LYS A 326 -13.63 -16.78 10.87
CA LYS A 326 -12.32 -16.10 10.92
C LYS A 326 -12.35 -14.82 10.06
N TYR A 327 -12.70 -14.94 8.78
CA TYR A 327 -12.66 -13.84 7.83
C TYR A 327 -13.85 -12.88 7.99
N HIS A 328 -15.02 -13.36 8.43
CA HIS A 328 -16.13 -12.48 8.83
C HIS A 328 -15.72 -11.51 9.94
N LYS A 329 -15.11 -12.03 11.01
CA LYS A 329 -14.61 -11.19 12.12
C LYS A 329 -13.55 -10.20 11.64
N MET A 330 -12.67 -10.61 10.72
CA MET A 330 -11.68 -9.72 10.11
C MET A 330 -12.34 -8.58 9.31
N LYS A 331 -13.25 -8.88 8.36
CA LYS A 331 -13.90 -7.83 7.54
C LYS A 331 -14.75 -6.86 8.37
N GLU A 332 -15.30 -7.31 9.50
CA GLU A 332 -16.14 -6.46 10.35
C GLU A 332 -15.31 -5.43 11.11
N ARG A 333 -14.10 -5.82 11.53
CA ARG A 333 -13.13 -4.98 12.24
C ARG A 333 -12.31 -4.09 11.29
N LEU A 334 -12.03 -4.57 10.09
CA LEU A 334 -11.20 -3.85 9.12
C LEU A 334 -11.78 -2.48 8.76
N VAL A 335 -10.95 -1.46 8.94
CA VAL A 335 -11.24 -0.08 8.56
C VAL A 335 -11.03 0.10 7.06
N GLY A 336 -9.92 -0.38 6.55
CA GLY A 336 -9.59 -0.28 5.13
C GLY A 336 -8.20 -0.79 4.76
N VAL A 337 -7.90 -0.72 3.47
CA VAL A 337 -6.63 -1.10 2.86
C VAL A 337 -6.04 0.06 2.06
N SER A 338 -4.73 0.29 2.16
CA SER A 338 -3.98 1.10 1.19
C SER A 338 -3.24 0.17 0.22
N GLU A 339 -3.39 0.42 -1.08
CA GLU A 339 -2.86 -0.45 -2.13
C GLU A 339 -1.80 0.25 -2.97
N GLU A 340 -0.62 -0.36 -3.02
CA GLU A 340 0.58 0.26 -3.58
C GLU A 340 0.70 0.09 -5.10
N THR A 341 0.23 -1.00 -5.72
CA THR A 341 0.51 -1.25 -7.16
C THR A 341 -0.71 -1.26 -8.09
N THR A 342 -0.46 -0.90 -9.35
CA THR A 342 -1.46 -0.88 -10.43
C THR A 342 -2.25 -2.20 -10.54
N THR A 343 -1.60 -3.34 -10.30
CA THR A 343 -2.25 -4.66 -10.36
C THR A 343 -3.26 -4.83 -9.23
N GLY A 344 -2.89 -4.52 -7.99
CA GLY A 344 -3.82 -4.60 -6.85
C GLY A 344 -4.94 -3.57 -6.97
N VAL A 345 -4.64 -2.35 -7.43
CA VAL A 345 -5.65 -1.32 -7.71
C VAL A 345 -6.67 -1.79 -8.75
N LYS A 346 -6.23 -2.49 -9.80
CA LYS A 346 -7.14 -3.08 -10.79
C LYS A 346 -8.08 -4.11 -10.14
N ARG A 347 -7.58 -4.95 -9.22
CA ARG A 347 -8.40 -5.91 -8.46
C ARG A 347 -9.42 -5.19 -7.57
N LEU A 348 -9.01 -4.11 -6.89
CA LEU A 348 -9.91 -3.27 -6.09
C LEU A 348 -11.04 -2.68 -6.94
N TYR A 349 -10.74 -2.12 -8.12
CA TYR A 349 -11.78 -1.59 -9.02
C TYR A 349 -12.73 -2.67 -9.55
N GLN A 350 -12.24 -3.88 -9.82
CA GLN A 350 -13.09 -5.01 -10.21
C GLN A 350 -14.07 -5.40 -9.08
N MET A 351 -13.59 -5.42 -7.84
CA MET A 351 -14.43 -5.68 -6.67
C MET A 351 -15.41 -4.53 -6.40
N GLN A 352 -15.00 -3.28 -6.58
CA GLN A 352 -15.87 -2.12 -6.46
C GLN A 352 -16.98 -2.13 -7.52
N ALA A 353 -16.64 -2.39 -8.78
CA ALA A 353 -17.59 -2.40 -9.90
C ALA A 353 -18.64 -3.52 -9.76
N SER A 354 -18.25 -4.68 -9.21
CA SER A 354 -19.16 -5.78 -8.91
C SER A 354 -19.93 -5.63 -7.59
N GLY A 355 -19.59 -4.63 -6.77
CA GLY A 355 -20.16 -4.44 -5.44
C GLY A 355 -19.69 -5.45 -4.39
N ALA A 356 -18.61 -6.17 -4.66
CA ALA A 356 -18.03 -7.21 -3.80
C ALA A 356 -16.98 -6.68 -2.82
N LEU A 357 -16.52 -5.43 -2.97
CA LEU A 357 -15.52 -4.83 -2.07
C LEU A 357 -16.08 -4.72 -0.64
N LEU A 358 -15.38 -5.35 0.32
CA LEU A 358 -15.87 -5.53 1.70
C LEU A 358 -15.55 -4.37 2.65
N PHE A 359 -14.47 -3.63 2.38
CA PHE A 359 -13.98 -2.52 3.20
C PHE A 359 -13.39 -1.41 2.31
N SER A 360 -13.17 -0.24 2.90
CA SER A 360 -12.68 0.94 2.17
C SER A 360 -11.27 0.71 1.63
N ALA A 361 -10.94 1.31 0.49
CA ALA A 361 -9.63 1.18 -0.13
C ALA A 361 -9.08 2.53 -0.59
N ILE A 362 -7.78 2.80 -0.34
CA ILE A 362 -7.06 3.96 -0.87
C ILE A 362 -6.10 3.46 -1.95
N ASN A 363 -6.22 4.05 -3.12
CA ASN A 363 -5.31 3.83 -4.24
C ASN A 363 -4.09 4.74 -4.05
N VAL A 364 -3.01 4.21 -3.49
CA VAL A 364 -1.76 4.96 -3.30
C VAL A 364 -0.96 5.01 -4.60
N ASN A 365 -1.09 3.97 -5.44
CA ASN A 365 -0.43 3.90 -6.73
C ASN A 365 -0.64 5.16 -7.61
N ASP A 366 -1.88 5.64 -7.68
CA ASP A 366 -2.25 6.75 -8.58
C ASP A 366 -1.96 8.14 -8.00
N SER A 367 -1.39 8.23 -6.80
CA SER A 367 -0.76 9.48 -6.36
C SER A 367 0.35 9.85 -7.35
N VAL A 368 0.39 11.13 -7.76
CA VAL A 368 1.35 11.62 -8.77
C VAL A 368 2.80 11.33 -8.34
N THR A 369 3.06 11.54 -7.06
CA THR A 369 4.35 11.36 -6.42
C THR A 369 4.72 9.87 -6.28
N LYS A 370 3.76 8.95 -6.43
CA LYS A 370 4.02 7.50 -6.55
C LYS A 370 4.17 7.08 -8.01
N SER A 371 3.13 7.24 -8.82
CA SER A 371 3.09 6.77 -10.22
C SER A 371 4.20 7.31 -11.12
N LYS A 372 4.69 8.53 -10.87
CA LYS A 372 5.72 9.18 -11.71
C LYS A 372 7.12 9.17 -11.13
N VAL A 373 7.28 8.95 -9.82
CA VAL A 373 8.58 9.05 -9.12
C VAL A 373 8.97 7.75 -8.42
N TYR A 374 8.07 6.76 -8.31
CA TYR A 374 8.31 5.40 -7.79
C TYR A 374 9.20 5.35 -6.54
N LEU A 375 8.90 6.07 -5.45
CA LEU A 375 9.60 5.84 -4.16
C LEU A 375 9.01 6.53 -2.91
N ILE A 376 7.70 6.59 -2.72
CA ILE A 376 7.13 7.45 -1.66
C ILE A 376 6.24 6.63 -0.73
N LEU A 377 6.89 5.85 0.14
CA LEU A 377 6.26 5.05 1.20
C LEU A 377 5.62 5.92 2.30
N ASP A 378 5.92 7.21 2.38
CA ASP A 378 5.22 8.12 3.30
C ASP A 378 3.76 8.38 2.90
N LEU A 379 3.39 8.13 1.63
CA LEU A 379 1.98 8.11 1.24
C LEU A 379 1.22 6.97 1.93
N GLU A 380 1.83 5.80 2.11
CA GLU A 380 1.22 4.68 2.84
C GLU A 380 0.96 5.06 4.29
N VAL A 381 1.90 5.76 4.93
CA VAL A 381 1.74 6.28 6.30
C VAL A 381 0.59 7.28 6.35
N ARG A 382 0.55 8.25 5.45
CA ARG A 382 -0.49 9.29 5.42
C ARG A 382 -1.88 8.71 5.10
N ALA A 383 -1.97 7.75 4.17
CA ALA A 383 -3.20 7.03 3.85
C ALA A 383 -3.71 6.24 5.05
N SER A 384 -2.81 5.55 5.75
CA SER A 384 -3.14 4.81 6.98
C SER A 384 -3.63 5.74 8.09
N ILE A 385 -2.98 6.90 8.30
CA ILE A 385 -3.41 7.91 9.28
C ILE A 385 -4.82 8.38 8.95
N LEU A 386 -5.09 8.62 7.66
CA LEU A 386 -6.40 9.03 7.18
C LEU A 386 -7.45 7.99 7.57
N PHE A 387 -7.24 6.72 7.21
CA PHE A 387 -8.17 5.65 7.60
C PHE A 387 -8.46 5.63 9.08
N TRP A 388 -7.41 5.60 9.90
CA TRP A 388 -7.54 5.43 11.35
C TRP A 388 -8.23 6.61 12.04
N LYS A 389 -7.90 7.85 11.65
CA LYS A 389 -8.54 9.04 12.23
C LYS A 389 -10.03 9.11 11.93
N PHE A 390 -10.46 8.55 10.80
CA PHE A 390 -11.87 8.58 10.38
C PHE A 390 -12.66 7.32 10.74
N SER A 391 -12.02 6.35 11.38
CA SER A 391 -12.64 5.11 11.81
C SER A 391 -13.02 5.06 13.27
N ASP A 392 -13.02 6.22 13.96
CA ASP A 392 -13.29 6.44 15.39
C ASP A 392 -13.94 5.21 16.07
N PRO A 393 -13.20 4.45 16.91
CA PRO A 393 -13.69 3.23 17.56
C PRO A 393 -14.96 3.42 18.39
#